data_AF-A0A914RII7-F1
#
_entry.id   AF-A0A914RII7-F1
#
_cell.length_a   1.000
_cell.length_b   1.000
_cell.length_c   1.000
_cell.angle_alpha   90.00
_cell.angle_beta   90.00
_cell.angle_gamma   90.00
#
_symmetry.space_group_name_H-M   'P 1'
#
loop_
_entity.id
_entity.type
_entity.pdbx_description
1 polymer ?
#
loop_
_entity_poly.entity_id
_entity_poly.type
_entity_poly.pdbx_seq_one_letter_code
_entity_poly.pdbx_strand_id
1 'polypeptide(L)'
;MINISADPCSDFYTFTCGNYNNPAGMSFEELDERNMPSAHPDNYNMPVTSSKPMQQLFHYFDTCKTAFSDWSAITRDASYVKSKLRSFQSVTRLPFPLLQQDSTDLAVPNSTTLATAIGYLEGALQTATFLTSATLTYPASYYLKAWNLIKAEYRERVMTWMNQLTSSLNQTQLSRDVEDMLNLELRFVTELMTDANTRRNFARSYNRYTVAQASAQYPFLDWRIYLQEISAHADRSVQ
;
A
#
# COMPACT_ATOMS: atom_id res chain seq x y z
N MET A 1 -19.58 -6.82 -29.68
CA MET A 1 -20.87 -6.94 -30.39
C MET A 1 -21.31 -5.55 -30.78
N ILE A 2 -21.55 -5.31 -32.06
CA ILE A 2 -21.89 -3.98 -32.59
C ILE A 2 -23.38 -3.66 -32.44
N ASN A 3 -23.70 -2.39 -32.21
CA ASN A 3 -25.05 -1.83 -32.24
C ASN A 3 -25.25 -1.05 -33.55
N ILE A 4 -25.80 -1.74 -34.56
CA ILE A 4 -26.05 -1.16 -35.89
C ILE A 4 -27.13 -0.07 -35.91
N SER A 5 -27.89 0.09 -34.83
CA SER A 5 -28.90 1.15 -34.70
C SER A 5 -28.30 2.49 -34.26
N ALA A 6 -27.04 2.50 -33.80
CA ALA A 6 -26.31 3.73 -33.48
C ALA A 6 -25.52 4.22 -34.71
N ASP A 7 -25.50 5.53 -34.93
CA ASP A 7 -24.71 6.13 -36.01
C ASP A 7 -23.22 6.21 -35.61
N PRO A 8 -22.30 5.52 -36.30
CA PRO A 8 -20.88 5.54 -35.99
C PRO A 8 -20.23 6.92 -36.16
N CYS A 9 -20.80 7.82 -36.97
CA CYS A 9 -20.31 9.19 -37.15
C CYS A 9 -20.64 10.09 -35.95
N SER A 10 -21.66 9.73 -35.18
CA SER A 10 -22.15 10.50 -34.02
C SER A 10 -21.69 9.91 -32.69
N ASP A 11 -21.72 8.58 -32.56
CA ASP A 11 -21.28 7.86 -31.36
C ASP A 11 -20.68 6.50 -31.73
N PHE A 12 -19.39 6.52 -32.07
CA PHE A 12 -18.64 5.33 -32.43
C PHE A 12 -18.53 4.30 -31.28
N TYR A 13 -18.57 4.76 -30.02
CA TYR A 13 -18.51 3.87 -28.87
C TYR A 13 -19.80 3.05 -28.76
N THR A 14 -20.97 3.69 -28.81
CA THR A 14 -22.25 2.98 -28.77
C THR A 14 -22.40 2.07 -29.99
N PHE A 15 -21.99 2.50 -31.19
CA PHE A 15 -21.99 1.64 -32.37
C PHE A 15 -21.14 0.37 -32.19
N THR A 16 -19.95 0.49 -31.61
CA THR A 16 -19.02 -0.63 -31.49
C THR A 16 -19.30 -1.53 -30.28
N CYS A 17 -19.69 -0.92 -29.16
CA CYS A 17 -19.75 -1.54 -27.83
C CYS A 17 -21.15 -1.53 -27.21
N GLY A 18 -22.13 -0.83 -27.78
CA GLY A 18 -23.45 -0.62 -27.15
C GLY A 18 -24.29 -1.87 -26.97
N ASN A 19 -23.96 -2.96 -27.67
CA ASN A 19 -24.56 -4.28 -27.49
C ASN A 19 -23.65 -5.25 -26.72
N TYR A 20 -22.55 -4.77 -26.13
CA TYR A 20 -21.73 -5.57 -25.24
C TYR A 20 -22.48 -5.80 -23.92
N ASN A 21 -22.89 -7.04 -23.69
CA ASN A 21 -23.60 -7.47 -22.49
C ASN A 21 -22.98 -8.77 -21.98
N ASN A 22 -21.74 -8.67 -21.50
CA ASN A 22 -21.05 -9.80 -20.87
C ASN A 22 -21.20 -9.68 -19.35
N PRO A 23 -21.80 -10.67 -18.65
CA PRO A 23 -21.86 -10.68 -17.19
C PRO A 23 -20.49 -10.81 -16.52
N ALA A 24 -19.47 -11.30 -17.24
CA ALA A 24 -18.08 -11.41 -16.77
C ALA A 24 -17.32 -10.06 -16.78
N GLY A 25 -17.99 -8.94 -17.08
CA GLY A 25 -17.39 -7.61 -17.01
C GLY A 25 -16.80 -7.13 -18.34
N MET A 26 -15.84 -6.20 -18.29
CA MET A 26 -15.25 -5.54 -19.46
C MET A 26 -14.29 -6.47 -20.23
N SER A 27 -13.97 -6.12 -21.48
CA SER A 27 -13.20 -7.02 -22.38
C SER A 27 -11.83 -7.44 -21.85
N PHE A 28 -11.19 -6.62 -21.02
CA PHE A 28 -9.92 -6.99 -20.38
C PHE A 28 -10.12 -7.97 -19.22
N GLU A 29 -11.19 -7.80 -18.43
CA GLU A 29 -11.55 -8.73 -17.36
C GLU A 29 -11.87 -10.11 -17.95
N GLU A 30 -12.57 -10.16 -19.09
CA GLU A 30 -12.82 -11.42 -19.81
C GLU A 30 -11.52 -12.12 -20.25
N LEU A 31 -10.54 -11.36 -20.75
CA LEU A 31 -9.26 -11.93 -21.14
C LEU A 31 -8.46 -12.43 -19.93
N ASP A 32 -8.47 -11.68 -18.83
CA ASP A 32 -7.80 -12.08 -17.59
C ASP A 32 -8.44 -13.35 -17.01
N GLU A 33 -9.78 -13.42 -16.94
CA GLU A 33 -10.51 -14.60 -16.47
C GLU A 33 -10.24 -15.85 -17.34
N ARG A 34 -10.13 -15.69 -18.66
CA ARG A 34 -9.78 -16.80 -19.57
C ARG A 34 -8.33 -17.27 -19.38
N ASN A 35 -7.42 -16.35 -19.07
CA ASN A 35 -6.00 -16.65 -18.91
C ASN A 35 -5.66 -17.21 -17.53
N MET A 36 -6.40 -16.82 -16.48
CA MET A 36 -6.11 -17.18 -15.10
C MET A 36 -6.05 -18.71 -14.87
N PRO A 37 -6.99 -19.54 -15.38
CA PRO A 37 -6.88 -21.00 -15.30
C PRO A 37 -5.61 -21.53 -15.98
N SER A 38 -5.25 -21.00 -17.15
CA SER A 38 -4.09 -21.48 -17.91
C SER A 38 -2.75 -21.18 -17.23
N ALA A 39 -2.72 -20.18 -16.34
CA ALA A 39 -1.57 -19.80 -15.53
C ALA A 39 -1.60 -20.41 -14.11
N HIS A 40 -2.66 -21.14 -13.76
CA HIS A 40 -2.90 -21.64 -12.42
C HIS A 40 -2.01 -22.86 -12.12
N PRO A 41 -1.16 -22.85 -11.08
CA PRO A 41 -0.26 -23.95 -10.78
C PRO A 41 -0.98 -25.29 -10.57
N ASP A 42 -2.21 -25.31 -10.03
CA ASP A 42 -3.00 -26.56 -9.90
C ASP A 42 -3.25 -27.30 -11.22
N ASN A 43 -3.22 -26.61 -12.37
CA ASN A 43 -3.37 -27.24 -13.67
C ASN A 43 -2.08 -27.88 -14.17
N TYR A 44 -0.99 -27.78 -13.40
CA TYR A 44 0.31 -28.38 -13.68
C TYR A 44 0.81 -29.14 -12.45
N ASN A 45 0.99 -30.46 -12.57
CA ASN A 45 1.75 -31.18 -11.53
C ASN A 45 3.19 -30.68 -11.56
N MET A 46 3.70 -30.12 -10.46
CA MET A 46 5.09 -29.68 -10.36
C MET A 46 6.03 -30.86 -10.67
N PRO A 47 6.78 -30.84 -11.78
CA PRO A 47 7.71 -31.92 -12.07
C PRO A 47 8.78 -32.01 -10.98
N VAL A 48 9.17 -33.22 -10.58
CA VAL A 48 10.20 -33.46 -9.55
C VAL A 48 11.56 -32.82 -9.94
N THR A 49 11.78 -32.58 -11.24
CA THR A 49 12.99 -31.96 -11.81
C THR A 49 12.89 -30.43 -11.98
N SER A 50 11.90 -29.78 -11.37
CA SER A 50 11.66 -28.34 -11.53
C SER A 50 12.82 -27.50 -11.00
N SER A 51 13.09 -26.37 -11.66
CA SER A 51 14.07 -25.39 -11.17
C SER A 51 13.62 -24.77 -9.84
N LYS A 52 14.58 -24.27 -9.04
CA LYS A 52 14.28 -23.61 -7.75
C LYS A 52 13.24 -22.49 -7.86
N PRO A 53 13.28 -21.57 -8.84
CA PRO A 53 12.24 -20.55 -8.99
C PRO A 53 10.83 -21.14 -9.21
N MET A 54 10.73 -22.23 -9.98
CA MET A 54 9.46 -22.90 -10.19
C MET A 54 8.95 -23.53 -8.89
N GLN A 55 9.82 -24.19 -8.12
CA GLN A 55 9.45 -24.74 -6.80
C GLN A 55 8.95 -23.64 -5.84
N GLN A 56 9.60 -22.47 -5.84
CA GLN A 56 9.18 -21.32 -5.03
C GLN A 56 7.80 -20.78 -5.46
N LEU A 57 7.51 -20.74 -6.76
CA LEU A 57 6.21 -20.32 -7.28
C LEU A 57 5.09 -21.26 -6.81
N PHE A 58 5.28 -22.57 -6.94
CA PHE A 58 4.31 -23.56 -6.46
C PHE A 58 4.12 -23.48 -4.95
N HIS A 59 5.22 -23.39 -4.19
CA HIS A 59 5.14 -23.25 -2.74
C HIS A 59 4.39 -21.99 -2.30
N TYR A 60 4.65 -20.85 -2.93
CA TYR A 60 3.92 -19.60 -2.68
C TYR A 60 2.43 -19.78 -2.97
N PHE A 61 2.10 -20.37 -4.11
CA PHE A 61 0.73 -20.60 -4.54
C PHE A 61 -0.05 -21.50 -3.58
N ASP A 62 0.52 -22.64 -3.18
CA ASP A 62 -0.09 -23.57 -2.22
C ASP A 62 -0.27 -22.93 -0.84
N THR A 63 0.69 -22.11 -0.42
CA THR A 63 0.60 -21.34 0.82
C THR A 63 -0.58 -20.37 0.78
N CYS A 64 -0.75 -19.63 -0.33
CA CYS A 64 -1.90 -18.74 -0.53
C CYS A 64 -3.22 -19.50 -0.52
N LYS A 65 -3.33 -20.62 -1.24
CA LYS A 65 -4.54 -21.46 -1.24
C LYS A 65 -4.91 -21.94 0.16
N THR A 66 -3.93 -22.48 0.89
CA THR A 66 -4.13 -22.92 2.26
C THR A 66 -4.62 -21.75 3.12
N ALA A 67 -4.03 -20.56 2.94
CA ALA A 67 -4.45 -19.39 3.68
C ALA A 67 -5.87 -18.93 3.36
N PHE A 68 -6.31 -18.98 2.11
CA PHE A 68 -7.69 -18.65 1.76
C PHE A 68 -8.70 -19.69 2.23
N SER A 69 -8.29 -20.96 2.36
CA SER A 69 -9.17 -22.03 2.85
C SER A 69 -9.50 -21.90 4.35
N ASP A 70 -8.61 -21.29 5.14
CA ASP A 70 -8.82 -21.02 6.56
C ASP A 70 -8.15 -19.71 6.98
N TRP A 71 -8.67 -18.60 6.43
CA TRP A 71 -8.14 -17.26 6.68
C TRP A 71 -8.19 -16.90 8.16
N SER A 72 -9.27 -17.31 8.84
CA SER A 72 -9.47 -17.04 10.26
C SER A 72 -8.42 -17.71 11.12
N ALA A 73 -8.03 -18.96 10.86
CA ALA A 73 -6.98 -19.62 11.65
C ALA A 73 -5.63 -18.89 11.57
N ILE A 74 -5.26 -18.36 10.40
CA ILE A 74 -3.97 -17.70 10.18
C ILE A 74 -3.96 -16.27 10.74
N THR A 75 -5.11 -15.60 10.77
CA THR A 75 -5.22 -14.19 11.18
C THR A 75 -5.73 -13.99 12.61
N ARG A 76 -6.21 -15.03 13.29
CA ARG A 76 -6.92 -14.97 14.58
C ARG A 76 -6.25 -14.09 15.64
N ASP A 77 -4.93 -14.16 15.78
CA ASP A 77 -4.19 -13.42 16.81
C ASP A 77 -3.42 -12.21 16.26
N ALA A 78 -3.48 -12.01 14.93
CA ALA A 78 -2.67 -11.07 14.19
C ALA A 78 -1.16 -11.16 14.53
N SER A 79 -0.66 -12.35 14.87
CA SER A 79 0.72 -12.59 15.31
C SER A 79 1.75 -12.05 14.34
N TYR A 80 1.55 -12.25 13.04
CA TYR A 80 2.41 -11.70 11.99
C TYR A 80 2.49 -10.18 12.06
N VAL A 81 1.34 -9.48 12.02
CA VAL A 81 1.29 -8.00 12.07
C VAL A 81 1.89 -7.49 13.39
N LYS A 82 1.52 -8.08 14.52
CA LYS A 82 2.07 -7.75 15.84
C LYS A 82 3.58 -7.94 15.90
N SER A 83 4.14 -8.96 15.24
CA SER A 83 5.58 -9.16 15.19
C SER A 83 6.29 -8.03 14.43
N LYS A 84 5.68 -7.52 13.35
CA LYS A 84 6.23 -6.39 12.58
C LYS A 84 6.14 -5.08 13.35
N LEU A 85 5.02 -4.85 14.06
CA LEU A 85 4.86 -3.69 14.95
C LEU A 85 5.90 -3.69 16.08
N ARG A 86 6.12 -4.85 16.74
CA ARG A 86 7.17 -4.98 17.77
C ARG A 86 8.57 -4.75 17.21
N SER A 87 8.85 -5.26 16.01
CA SER A 87 10.14 -5.08 15.35
C SER A 87 10.38 -3.59 15.04
N PHE A 88 9.38 -2.91 14.47
CA PHE A 88 9.40 -1.47 14.26
C PHE A 88 9.68 -0.71 15.57
N GLN A 89 8.89 -0.96 16.62
CA GLN A 89 9.07 -0.28 17.91
C GLN A 89 10.44 -0.56 18.54
N SER A 90 11.01 -1.75 18.33
CA SER A 90 12.34 -2.10 18.86
C SER A 90 13.47 -1.30 18.22
N VAL A 91 13.34 -0.96 16.93
CA VAL A 91 14.33 -0.20 16.16
C VAL A 91 14.13 1.29 16.37
N THR A 92 12.90 1.78 16.22
CA THR A 92 12.60 3.22 16.20
C THR A 92 12.37 3.81 17.57
N ARG A 93 12.05 2.96 18.56
CA ARG A 93 11.55 3.34 19.89
C ARG A 93 10.22 4.10 19.85
N LEU A 94 9.60 4.22 18.68
CA LEU A 94 8.29 4.83 18.53
C LEU A 94 7.22 3.80 18.87
N PRO A 95 6.32 4.10 19.81
CA PRO A 95 5.12 3.30 19.99
C PRO A 95 4.17 3.54 18.82
N PHE A 96 3.10 2.75 18.76
CA PHE A 96 2.03 2.93 17.78
C PHE A 96 0.85 3.63 18.48
N PRO A 97 0.62 4.95 18.28
CA PRO A 97 -0.33 5.72 19.09
C PRO A 97 -1.74 5.14 19.10
N LEU A 98 -2.21 4.65 17.94
CA LEU A 98 -3.52 4.01 17.81
C LEU A 98 -3.70 2.75 18.69
N LEU A 99 -2.60 2.13 19.15
CA LEU A 99 -2.61 0.93 19.98
C LEU A 99 -2.17 1.19 21.43
N GLN A 100 -1.48 2.30 21.71
CA GLN A 100 -0.89 2.65 23.01
C GLN A 100 -1.51 3.97 23.54
N GLN A 101 -2.82 3.92 23.78
CA GLN A 101 -3.65 5.09 24.11
C GLN A 101 -3.58 5.54 25.58
N ASP A 102 -2.83 4.81 26.40
CA ASP A 102 -2.54 5.15 27.79
C ASP A 102 -1.32 6.08 27.94
N SER A 103 -0.56 6.27 26.87
CA SER A 103 0.58 7.17 26.82
C SER A 103 0.16 8.61 26.50
N THR A 104 0.86 9.59 27.07
CA THR A 104 0.73 10.99 26.66
C THR A 104 1.13 11.15 25.19
N ASP A 105 0.50 12.07 24.48
CA ASP A 105 0.87 12.42 23.11
C ASP A 105 2.39 12.54 22.96
N LEU A 106 2.93 11.80 21.99
CA LEU A 106 4.36 11.80 21.75
C LEU A 106 4.79 13.17 21.24
N ALA A 107 5.97 13.60 21.70
CA ALA A 107 6.65 14.70 21.03
C ALA A 107 6.90 14.33 19.55
N VAL A 108 6.81 15.33 18.68
CA VAL A 108 7.17 15.18 17.26
C VAL A 108 8.58 14.58 17.18
N PRO A 109 8.79 13.49 16.42
CA PRO A 109 10.10 12.85 16.34
C PRO A 109 11.14 13.83 15.78
N ASN A 110 12.34 13.79 16.34
CA ASN A 110 13.47 14.54 15.78
C ASN A 110 13.92 13.94 14.44
N SER A 111 14.80 14.64 13.73
CA SER A 111 15.25 14.25 12.38
C SER A 111 15.89 12.86 12.31
N THR A 112 16.59 12.42 13.37
CA THR A 112 17.19 11.09 13.46
C THR A 112 16.12 10.02 13.70
N THR A 113 15.22 10.20 14.67
CA THR A 113 14.14 9.26 14.95
C THR A 113 13.21 9.10 13.74
N LEU A 114 12.89 10.22 13.07
CA LEU A 114 12.09 10.20 11.84
C LEU A 114 12.82 9.46 10.72
N ALA A 115 14.12 9.70 10.54
CA ALA A 115 14.95 9.00 9.55
C ALA A 115 15.00 7.48 9.80
N THR A 116 15.20 7.06 11.05
CA THR A 116 15.17 5.64 11.44
C THR A 116 13.80 5.02 11.18
N ALA A 117 12.72 5.70 11.54
CA ALA A 117 11.37 5.19 11.32
C ALA A 117 11.05 4.98 9.84
N ILE A 118 11.29 5.99 9.02
CA ILE A 118 11.02 5.97 7.59
C ILE A 118 11.94 4.96 6.89
N GLY A 119 13.24 4.96 7.22
CA GLY A 119 14.21 4.05 6.62
C GLY A 119 13.92 2.58 6.93
N TYR A 120 13.49 2.28 8.16
CA TYR A 120 13.04 0.94 8.52
C TYR A 120 11.76 0.53 7.77
N LEU A 121 10.76 1.40 7.65
CA LEU A 121 9.53 1.11 6.90
C LEU A 121 9.84 0.76 5.44
N GLU A 122 10.74 1.49 4.81
CA GLU A 122 11.12 1.27 3.41
C GLU A 122 12.02 0.04 3.24
N GLY A 123 13.07 -0.10 4.06
CA GLY A 123 14.02 -1.22 3.97
C GLY A 123 13.44 -2.56 4.42
N ALA A 124 12.78 -2.59 5.59
CA ALA A 124 12.29 -3.83 6.21
C ALA A 124 10.89 -4.23 5.76
N LEU A 125 10.00 -3.25 5.54
CA LEU A 125 8.58 -3.47 5.27
C LEU A 125 8.17 -3.06 3.85
N GLN A 126 9.12 -2.62 3.01
CA GLN A 126 8.88 -2.22 1.61
C GLN A 126 7.75 -1.19 1.47
N THR A 127 7.56 -0.36 2.49
CA THR A 127 6.55 0.70 2.49
C THR A 127 7.17 1.96 1.91
N ALA A 128 6.67 2.40 0.75
CA ALA A 128 7.18 3.61 0.10
C ALA A 128 6.70 4.85 0.85
N THR A 129 7.65 5.64 1.36
CA THR A 129 7.38 6.76 2.27
C THR A 129 7.65 8.11 1.61
N PHE A 130 8.92 8.47 1.35
CA PHE A 130 9.32 9.84 1.01
C PHE A 130 10.04 10.02 -0.34
N LEU A 131 10.86 9.06 -0.78
CA LEU A 131 11.70 9.27 -1.98
C LEU A 131 10.92 9.12 -3.29
N THR A 132 9.84 8.35 -3.29
CA THR A 132 8.87 8.32 -4.37
C THR A 132 7.50 8.65 -3.78
N SER A 133 6.56 9.13 -4.59
CA SER A 133 5.24 9.55 -4.08
C SER A 133 4.70 8.51 -3.10
N ALA A 134 4.48 8.91 -1.85
CA ALA A 134 4.00 8.03 -0.79
C ALA A 134 2.85 7.16 -1.31
N THR A 135 2.88 5.87 -0.99
CA THR A 135 1.76 4.99 -1.31
C THR A 135 0.58 5.38 -0.43
N LEU A 136 -0.40 6.03 -1.05
CA LEU A 136 -1.70 6.32 -0.45
C LEU A 136 -2.53 5.04 -0.36
N THR A 137 -3.47 4.99 0.58
CA THR A 137 -4.42 3.86 0.64
C THR A 137 -5.33 3.81 -0.59
N TYR A 138 -5.72 4.96 -1.14
CA TYR A 138 -6.51 5.06 -2.37
C TYR A 138 -5.76 5.82 -3.48
N PRO A 139 -6.13 5.68 -4.75
CA PRO A 139 -5.65 6.57 -5.80
C PRO A 139 -6.01 8.04 -5.48
N ALA A 140 -5.12 8.98 -5.81
CA ALA A 140 -5.29 10.42 -5.52
C ALA A 140 -6.65 10.99 -5.99
N SER A 141 -7.21 10.46 -7.10
CA SER A 141 -8.52 10.86 -7.60
C SER A 141 -9.65 10.65 -6.58
N TYR A 142 -9.56 9.65 -5.70
CA TYR A 142 -10.55 9.43 -4.66
C TYR A 142 -10.55 10.55 -3.63
N TYR A 143 -9.37 10.96 -3.12
CA TYR A 143 -9.26 12.10 -2.21
C TYR A 143 -9.71 13.41 -2.88
N LEU A 144 -9.42 13.59 -4.17
CA LEU A 144 -9.74 14.83 -4.87
C LEU A 144 -11.19 14.94 -5.37
N LYS A 145 -11.85 13.81 -5.67
CA LYS A 145 -13.16 13.80 -6.36
C LYS A 145 -14.24 13.04 -5.63
N ALA A 146 -13.89 12.10 -4.76
CA ALA A 146 -14.82 11.16 -4.14
C ALA A 146 -14.62 11.02 -2.62
N TRP A 147 -13.90 11.96 -1.97
CA TRP A 147 -13.54 11.83 -0.56
C TRP A 147 -14.76 11.67 0.34
N ASN A 148 -15.79 12.46 0.09
CA ASN A 148 -17.05 12.38 0.83
C ASN A 148 -17.76 11.03 0.69
N LEU A 149 -17.48 10.27 -0.37
CA LEU A 149 -18.04 8.94 -0.59
C LEU A 149 -17.24 7.84 0.14
N ILE A 150 -15.92 8.00 0.25
CA ILE A 150 -15.05 6.94 0.80
C ILE A 150 -14.62 7.15 2.26
N LYS A 151 -14.67 8.38 2.78
CA LYS A 151 -14.12 8.72 4.10
C LYS A 151 -14.69 7.85 5.22
N ALA A 152 -16.01 7.67 5.22
CA ALA A 152 -16.70 6.92 6.27
C ALA A 152 -16.27 5.44 6.27
N GLU A 153 -16.28 4.78 5.11
CA GLU A 153 -15.84 3.39 4.98
C GLU A 153 -14.37 3.22 5.33
N TYR A 154 -13.51 4.16 4.89
CA TYR A 154 -12.08 4.11 5.20
C TYR A 154 -11.84 4.23 6.72
N ARG A 155 -12.53 5.16 7.39
CA ARG A 155 -12.47 5.30 8.86
C ARG A 155 -12.88 4.00 9.55
N GLU A 156 -14.02 3.41 9.18
CA GLU A 156 -14.51 2.17 9.76
C GLU A 156 -13.55 0.99 9.53
N ARG A 157 -12.91 0.90 8.35
CA ARG A 157 -11.93 -0.14 8.07
C ARG A 157 -10.70 -0.03 8.98
N VAL A 158 -10.17 1.17 9.19
CA VAL A 158 -9.02 1.38 10.09
C VAL A 158 -9.39 1.02 11.52
N MET A 159 -10.55 1.47 12.01
CA MET A 159 -11.03 1.14 13.35
C MET A 159 -11.23 -0.38 13.52
N THR A 160 -11.76 -1.06 12.50
CA THR A 160 -11.92 -2.52 12.50
C THR A 160 -10.57 -3.23 12.64
N TRP A 161 -9.56 -2.81 11.87
CA TRP A 161 -8.22 -3.40 11.95
C TRP A 161 -7.56 -3.16 13.31
N MET A 162 -7.69 -1.96 13.89
CA MET A 162 -7.13 -1.68 15.22
C MET A 162 -7.80 -2.54 16.30
N ASN A 163 -9.12 -2.71 16.24
CA ASN A 163 -9.86 -3.58 17.16
C ASN A 163 -9.53 -5.08 16.99
N GLN A 164 -9.13 -5.52 15.80
CA GLN A 164 -8.60 -6.88 15.58
C GLN A 164 -7.22 -7.06 16.23
N LEU A 165 -6.40 -6.00 16.30
CA LEU A 165 -5.08 -6.06 16.93
C LEU A 165 -5.20 -6.07 18.46
N THR A 166 -6.06 -5.21 19.02
CA THR A 166 -6.30 -5.06 20.46
C THR A 166 -7.77 -4.74 20.71
N SER A 167 -8.46 -5.58 21.49
CA SER A 167 -9.88 -5.40 21.80
C SER A 167 -10.16 -4.39 22.93
N SER A 168 -9.12 -3.92 23.64
CA SER A 168 -9.24 -3.03 24.81
C SER A 168 -9.07 -1.54 24.48
N LEU A 169 -9.22 -1.15 23.21
CA LEU A 169 -9.02 0.23 22.79
C LEU A 169 -10.18 1.13 23.23
N ASN A 170 -9.84 2.35 23.65
CA ASN A 170 -10.81 3.41 23.88
C ASN A 170 -11.36 3.88 22.54
N GLN A 171 -12.61 3.55 22.24
CA GLN A 171 -13.22 3.83 20.94
C GLN A 171 -13.38 5.33 20.65
N THR A 172 -13.54 6.15 21.69
CA THR A 172 -13.61 7.61 21.52
C THR A 172 -12.26 8.18 21.12
N GLN A 173 -11.18 7.76 21.78
CA GLN A 173 -9.82 8.18 21.41
C GLN A 173 -9.45 7.64 20.02
N LEU A 174 -9.70 6.35 19.77
CA LEU A 174 -9.41 5.69 18.50
C LEU A 174 -10.10 6.41 17.34
N SER A 175 -11.37 6.77 17.50
CA SER A 175 -12.11 7.53 16.50
C SER A 175 -11.47 8.88 16.18
N ARG A 176 -10.92 9.58 17.18
CA ARG A 176 -10.28 10.89 16.98
C ARG A 176 -8.94 10.73 16.29
N ASP A 177 -8.11 9.80 16.77
CA ASP A 177 -6.80 9.52 16.19
C ASP A 177 -6.90 9.09 14.72
N VAL A 178 -7.89 8.24 14.39
CA VAL A 178 -8.15 7.83 13.00
C VAL A 178 -8.60 9.02 12.16
N GLU A 179 -9.46 9.88 12.68
CA GLU A 179 -9.89 11.09 11.96
C GLU A 179 -8.71 12.03 11.68
N ASP A 180 -7.81 12.24 12.64
CA ASP A 180 -6.60 13.03 12.47
C ASP A 180 -5.64 12.41 11.46
N MET A 181 -5.48 11.09 11.47
CA MET A 181 -4.71 10.35 10.47
C MET A 181 -5.28 10.53 9.06
N LEU A 182 -6.60 10.41 8.90
CA LEU A 182 -7.27 10.60 7.61
C LEU A 182 -7.15 12.05 7.11
N ASN A 183 -7.24 13.02 8.01
CA ASN A 183 -7.05 14.43 7.66
C ASN A 183 -5.60 14.72 7.26
N LEU A 184 -4.61 14.11 7.92
CA LEU A 184 -3.21 14.21 7.51
C LEU A 184 -3.01 13.65 6.09
N GLU A 185 -3.55 12.47 5.81
CA GLU A 185 -3.44 11.85 4.47
C GLU A 185 -4.15 12.69 3.40
N LEU A 186 -5.34 13.22 3.69
CA LEU A 186 -6.05 14.13 2.77
C LEU A 186 -5.21 15.37 2.46
N ARG A 187 -4.64 16.02 3.50
CA ARG A 187 -3.78 17.20 3.33
C ARG A 187 -2.54 16.89 2.53
N PHE A 188 -1.94 15.71 2.73
CA PHE A 188 -0.82 15.27 1.92
C PHE A 188 -1.18 15.27 0.43
N VAL A 189 -2.35 14.74 0.06
CA VAL A 189 -2.81 14.72 -1.34
C VAL A 189 -3.17 16.11 -1.86
N THR A 190 -3.84 16.94 -1.07
CA THR A 190 -4.37 18.23 -1.55
C THR A 190 -3.36 19.36 -1.51
N GLU A 191 -2.37 19.31 -0.62
CA GLU A 191 -1.42 20.41 -0.38
C GLU A 191 0.02 20.07 -0.77
N LEU A 192 0.44 18.80 -0.66
CA LEU A 192 1.87 18.43 -0.75
C LEU A 192 2.22 17.61 -1.98
N MET A 193 1.29 16.79 -2.48
CA MET A 193 1.53 15.96 -3.65
C MET A 193 1.51 16.77 -4.95
N THR A 194 2.49 16.51 -5.82
CA THR A 194 2.46 17.02 -7.19
C THR A 194 1.42 16.26 -8.01
N ASP A 195 0.59 16.98 -8.77
CA ASP A 195 -0.44 16.40 -9.63
C ASP A 195 0.13 15.50 -10.75
N ALA A 196 -0.73 14.63 -11.29
CA ALA A 196 -0.34 13.63 -12.28
C ALA A 196 0.21 14.24 -13.58
N ASN A 197 -0.28 15.39 -14.03
CA ASN A 197 0.18 16.03 -15.26
C ASN A 197 1.58 16.58 -15.07
N THR A 198 1.81 17.29 -13.96
CA THR A 198 3.13 17.87 -13.63
C THR A 198 4.17 16.79 -13.35
N ARG A 199 3.79 15.64 -12.77
CA ARG A 199 4.68 14.48 -12.56
C ARG A 199 5.12 13.79 -13.85
N ARG A 200 4.30 13.82 -14.91
CA ARG A 200 4.63 13.21 -16.21
C ARG A 200 5.66 14.03 -17.01
N ASN A 201 6.05 15.20 -16.52
CA ASN A 201 7.18 15.94 -17.04
C ASN A 201 8.49 15.46 -16.39
N PHE A 202 9.15 14.49 -17.03
CA PHE A 202 10.29 13.77 -16.45
C PHE A 202 11.50 14.66 -16.12
N ALA A 203 11.76 15.71 -16.92
CA ALA A 203 12.97 16.54 -16.77
C ALA A 203 13.03 17.23 -15.40
N ARG A 204 11.90 17.72 -14.89
CA ARG A 204 11.79 18.36 -13.57
C ARG A 204 11.75 17.37 -12.41
N SER A 205 11.49 16.09 -12.67
CA SER A 205 11.42 15.06 -11.63
C SER A 205 12.77 14.46 -11.30
N TYR A 206 13.78 14.64 -12.16
CA TYR A 206 15.15 14.19 -11.92
C TYR A 206 15.95 15.23 -11.13
N ASN A 207 15.83 15.20 -9.80
CA ASN A 207 16.53 16.11 -8.90
C ASN A 207 17.63 15.36 -8.14
N ARG A 208 18.88 15.49 -8.60
CA ARG A 208 20.02 14.78 -8.01
C ARG A 208 20.65 15.59 -6.89
N TYR A 209 20.64 15.03 -5.68
CA TYR A 209 21.29 15.58 -4.51
C TYR A 209 22.38 14.63 -4.00
N THR A 210 23.51 15.19 -3.54
CA THR A 210 24.38 14.50 -2.58
C THR A 210 23.71 14.51 -1.20
N VAL A 211 24.14 13.63 -0.29
CA VAL A 211 23.64 13.61 1.10
C VAL A 211 23.81 14.99 1.75
N ALA A 212 24.95 15.65 1.55
CA ALA A 212 25.19 16.99 2.11
C ALA A 212 24.20 18.04 1.58
N GLN A 213 23.89 18.02 0.27
CA GLN A 213 22.92 18.93 -0.32
C GLN A 213 21.49 18.63 0.16
N ALA A 214 21.12 17.35 0.27
CA ALA A 214 19.81 16.95 0.78
C ALA A 214 19.63 17.36 2.26
N SER A 215 20.65 17.15 3.09
CA SER A 215 20.64 17.60 4.51
C SER A 215 20.52 19.11 4.67
N ALA A 216 21.14 19.89 3.77
CA ALA A 216 21.00 21.34 3.79
C ALA A 216 19.61 21.80 3.33
N GLN A 217 19.05 21.18 2.28
CA GLN A 217 17.76 21.55 1.70
C GLN A 217 16.57 21.06 2.55
N TYR A 218 16.70 19.89 3.17
CA TYR A 218 15.63 19.19 3.89
C TYR A 218 16.14 18.74 5.28
N PRO A 219 16.37 19.68 6.21
CA PRO A 219 16.99 19.39 7.50
C PRO A 219 16.08 18.64 8.48
N PHE A 220 14.80 18.49 8.14
CA PHE A 220 13.84 17.74 8.96
C PHE A 220 14.13 16.22 8.98
N LEU A 221 14.98 15.72 8.08
CA LEU A 221 15.35 14.32 7.97
C LEU A 221 16.87 14.16 8.01
N ASP A 222 17.36 13.25 8.84
CA ASP A 222 18.77 12.84 8.77
C ASP A 222 18.95 11.84 7.60
N TRP A 223 19.32 12.38 6.44
CA TRP A 223 19.50 11.61 5.21
C TRP A 223 20.56 10.51 5.31
N ARG A 224 21.59 10.68 6.15
CA ARG A 224 22.61 9.65 6.33
C ARG A 224 22.01 8.46 7.07
N ILE A 225 21.32 8.71 8.18
CA ILE A 225 20.67 7.67 8.98
C ILE A 225 19.59 6.98 8.14
N TYR A 226 18.77 7.73 7.43
CA TYR A 226 17.73 7.18 6.57
C TYR A 226 18.29 6.16 5.54
N LEU A 227 19.34 6.53 4.80
CA LEU A 227 19.97 5.63 3.81
C LEU A 227 20.65 4.41 4.47
N GLN A 228 21.22 4.58 5.66
CA GLN A 228 21.81 3.48 6.43
C GLN A 228 20.73 2.47 6.84
N GLU A 229 19.60 2.95 7.32
CA GLU A 229 18.49 2.12 7.81
C GLU A 229 17.83 1.33 6.68
N ILE A 230 17.65 1.95 5.50
CA ILE A 230 17.21 1.23 4.29
C ILE A 230 18.16 0.07 3.99
N SER A 231 19.45 0.35 3.90
CA SER A 231 20.46 -0.65 3.51
C SER A 231 20.61 -1.75 4.56
N ALA A 232 20.61 -1.39 5.85
CA ALA A 232 20.78 -2.34 6.95
C ALA A 232 19.61 -3.32 7.08
N HIS A 233 18.40 -2.87 6.73
CA HIS A 233 17.17 -3.64 6.88
C HIS A 233 16.62 -4.21 5.57
N ALA A 234 17.22 -3.89 4.42
CA ALA A 234 16.86 -4.48 3.15
C ALA A 234 16.96 -6.02 3.18
N ASP A 235 16.05 -6.68 2.48
CA ASP A 235 16.05 -8.14 2.36
C ASP A 235 17.34 -8.62 1.68
N ARG A 236 18.16 -9.33 2.45
CA ARG A 236 19.45 -9.88 1.98
C ARG A 236 19.30 -10.99 0.96
N SER A 237 18.10 -11.57 0.82
CA SER A 237 17.82 -12.64 -0.15
C SER A 237 17.56 -12.13 -1.57
N VAL A 238 17.47 -10.81 -1.76
CA VAL A 238 17.23 -10.14 -3.04
C VAL A 238 18.53 -9.61 -3.67
N GLN A 239 19.68 -9.80 -3.01
CA GLN A 239 21.01 -9.41 -3.50
C GLN A 239 21.70 -10.50 -4.30
#